data_AF-A0A4U6N4U0-F1
#
_entry.id   AF-A0A4U6N4U0-F1
#
_cell.length_a   1.000
_cell.length_b   1.000
_cell.length_c   1.000
_cell.angle_alpha   90.00
_cell.angle_beta   90.00
_cell.angle_gamma   90.00
#
_symmetry.space_group_name_H-M   'P 1'
#
loop_
_entity.id
_entity.type
_entity.pdbx_description
1 polymer ?
#
loop_
_entity_poly.entity_id
_entity_poly.type
_entity_poly.pdbx_seq_one_letter_code
_entity_poly.pdbx_strand_id
1 'polypeptide(L)'
;MSSPNRRPRTSGALRSTVPVIVAAVVLLTGCGGEPIDAATAGDFQADVRSIAAAAAGADPAGAILLARQLEDEVEGARVAGTVTEDRAARISLRIDAVVAALEAAQAPADTPPPAEAPAPAETSEAVTPPTVPATPVDPLPAVPPADGGTEDGDGSGGGDEGTSDPGDSGEDSAADRALERQRKAEEKAQEKAREAAEKAAEKAEEKAEEAEERAKGDSGN
;
A
#
# COMPACT_ATOMS: atom_id res chain seq x y z
N MET A 1 39.57 -12.88 33.44
CA MET A 1 39.09 -14.02 32.63
C MET A 1 37.67 -14.36 33.09
N SER A 2 36.67 -13.67 32.55
CA SER A 2 35.25 -13.91 32.85
C SER A 2 34.57 -14.44 31.61
N SER A 3 34.18 -15.70 31.65
CA SER A 3 33.44 -16.38 30.58
C SER A 3 31.94 -16.04 30.70
N PRO A 4 31.27 -15.55 29.63
CA PRO A 4 29.83 -15.38 29.64
C PRO A 4 29.11 -16.72 29.43
N ASN A 5 28.21 -17.01 30.37
CA ASN A 5 27.34 -18.17 30.47
C ASN A 5 26.27 -18.14 29.35
N ARG A 6 26.47 -18.90 28.27
CA ARG A 6 25.46 -19.10 27.21
C ARG A 6 24.44 -20.15 27.68
N ARG A 7 23.24 -19.70 28.03
CA ARG A 7 22.11 -20.61 28.29
C ARG A 7 21.63 -21.23 26.97
N PRO A 8 21.30 -22.54 26.97
CA PRO A 8 20.72 -23.20 25.81
C PRO A 8 19.30 -22.66 25.55
N ARG A 9 19.07 -22.15 24.34
CA ARG A 9 17.73 -21.85 23.84
C ARG A 9 17.03 -23.18 23.61
N THR A 10 16.05 -23.49 24.46
CA THR A 10 15.10 -24.58 24.23
C THR A 10 14.25 -24.22 23.02
N SER A 11 14.47 -24.93 21.92
CA SER A 11 13.66 -24.88 20.70
C SER A 11 12.23 -25.35 21.01
N GLY A 12 11.35 -24.41 21.33
CA GLY A 12 9.92 -24.65 21.45
C GLY A 12 9.36 -25.02 20.08
N ALA A 13 8.64 -26.14 20.03
CA ALA A 13 8.00 -26.70 18.85
C ALA A 13 7.12 -25.66 18.13
N LEU A 14 7.63 -25.17 17.00
CA LEU A 14 6.84 -24.48 15.99
C LEU A 14 5.88 -25.51 15.38
N ARG A 15 4.63 -25.47 15.85
CA ARG A 15 3.52 -26.17 15.21
C ARG A 15 3.38 -25.62 13.80
N SER A 16 3.76 -26.45 12.84
CA SER A 16 3.80 -26.18 11.41
C SER A 16 2.38 -26.08 10.85
N THR A 17 1.79 -24.88 10.89
CA THR A 17 0.57 -24.49 10.15
C THR A 17 0.92 -23.59 8.97
N VAL A 18 1.71 -24.09 8.01
CA VAL A 18 1.91 -23.39 6.72
C VAL A 18 2.02 -24.40 5.58
N PRO A 19 0.89 -24.84 4.99
CA PRO A 19 0.91 -25.31 3.61
C PRO A 19 -0.21 -24.71 2.75
N VAL A 20 -0.68 -23.49 3.07
CA VAL A 20 -1.74 -22.82 2.29
C VAL A 20 -1.19 -21.67 1.42
N ILE A 21 0.02 -21.16 1.69
CA ILE A 21 0.52 -19.95 1.02
C ILE A 21 1.05 -20.23 -0.42
N VAL A 22 1.44 -21.46 -0.76
CA VAL A 22 2.09 -21.75 -2.05
C VAL A 22 1.10 -21.77 -3.23
N ALA A 23 -0.19 -22.03 -3.00
CA ALA A 23 -1.19 -22.10 -4.07
C ALA A 23 -1.64 -20.72 -4.61
N ALA A 24 -1.42 -19.62 -3.87
CA ALA A 24 -1.83 -18.28 -4.31
C ALA A 24 -0.87 -17.65 -5.33
N VAL A 25 0.39 -18.09 -5.39
CA VAL A 25 1.42 -17.46 -6.24
C VAL A 25 1.25 -17.84 -7.73
N VAL A 26 0.70 -19.02 -8.03
CA VAL A 26 0.55 -19.51 -9.42
C VAL A 26 -0.65 -18.88 -10.15
N LEU A 27 -1.60 -18.28 -9.41
CA LEU A 27 -2.71 -17.52 -10.01
C LEU A 27 -2.34 -16.07 -10.35
N LEU A 28 -1.16 -15.57 -9.95
CA LEU A 28 -0.71 -14.21 -10.28
C LEU A 28 -0.01 -14.11 -11.65
N THR A 29 0.49 -15.21 -12.22
CA THR A 29 1.16 -15.19 -13.54
C THR A 29 0.19 -15.20 -14.74
N GLY A 30 -1.12 -15.13 -14.49
CA GLY A 30 -2.18 -15.28 -15.50
C GLY A 30 -3.09 -14.08 -15.73
N CYS A 31 -2.79 -12.90 -15.17
CA CYS A 31 -3.53 -11.66 -15.45
C CYS A 31 -2.66 -10.77 -16.34
N GLY A 32 -2.61 -11.10 -17.64
CA GLY A 32 -1.73 -10.51 -18.66
C GLY A 32 -1.98 -9.03 -18.96
N GLY A 33 -1.63 -8.16 -18.02
CA GLY A 33 -1.46 -6.74 -18.30
C GLY A 33 -0.02 -6.45 -18.74
N GLU A 34 0.15 -5.37 -19.50
CA GLU A 34 1.43 -4.77 -19.88
C GLU A 34 2.44 -4.86 -18.73
N PRO A 35 3.70 -5.31 -18.96
CA PRO A 35 4.71 -5.27 -17.92
C PRO A 35 4.90 -3.83 -17.43
N ILE A 36 4.90 -3.66 -16.12
CA ILE A 36 5.33 -2.40 -15.50
C ILE A 36 6.85 -2.33 -15.58
N ASP A 37 7.38 -1.10 -15.58
CA ASP A 37 8.81 -0.90 -15.46
C ASP A 37 9.37 -1.60 -14.22
N ALA A 38 10.54 -2.23 -14.37
CA ALA A 38 11.13 -3.06 -13.33
C ALA A 38 11.56 -2.25 -12.09
N ALA A 39 11.98 -0.99 -12.27
CA ALA A 39 12.33 -0.12 -11.16
C ALA A 39 11.06 0.27 -10.38
N THR A 40 10.02 0.74 -11.07
CA THR A 40 8.71 1.04 -10.45
C THR A 40 8.13 -0.17 -9.71
N ALA A 41 8.25 -1.37 -10.28
CA ALA A 41 7.83 -2.61 -9.63
C ALA A 41 8.62 -2.89 -8.34
N GLY A 42 9.94 -2.65 -8.36
CA GLY A 42 10.83 -2.82 -7.22
C GLY A 42 10.49 -1.87 -6.07
N ASP A 43 10.20 -0.61 -6.40
CA ASP A 43 9.80 0.42 -5.44
C ASP A 43 8.49 0.04 -4.76
N PHE A 44 7.42 -0.25 -5.51
CA PHE A 44 6.15 -0.68 -4.94
C PHE A 44 6.27 -1.93 -4.05
N GLN A 45 7.16 -2.87 -4.40
CA GLN A 45 7.43 -4.05 -3.55
C GLN A 45 8.19 -3.71 -2.27
N ALA A 46 9.05 -2.69 -2.29
CA ALA A 46 9.70 -2.18 -1.09
C ALA A 46 8.68 -1.52 -0.15
N ASP A 47 7.77 -0.71 -0.68
CA ASP A 47 6.76 -0.01 0.13
C ASP A 47 5.76 -0.96 0.75
N VAL A 48 5.28 -1.95 -0.01
CA VAL A 48 4.40 -3.01 0.54
C VAL A 48 5.09 -3.77 1.68
N ARG A 49 6.40 -4.02 1.59
CA ARG A 49 7.17 -4.62 2.70
C ARG A 49 7.26 -3.68 3.91
N SER A 50 7.45 -2.39 3.69
CA SER A 50 7.47 -1.37 4.75
C SER A 50 6.12 -1.26 5.47
N ILE A 51 5.01 -1.22 4.72
CA ILE A 51 3.64 -1.23 5.28
C ILE A 51 3.41 -2.48 6.12
N ALA A 52 3.80 -3.66 5.60
CA ALA A 52 3.66 -4.92 6.33
C ALA A 52 4.50 -4.96 7.61
N ALA A 53 5.73 -4.41 7.58
CA ALA A 53 6.60 -4.32 8.74
C ALA A 53 6.01 -3.39 9.82
N ALA A 54 5.47 -2.23 9.43
CA ALA A 54 4.79 -1.31 10.35
C ALA A 54 3.55 -1.96 10.99
N ALA A 55 2.71 -2.61 10.19
CA ALA A 55 1.52 -3.32 10.68
C ALA A 55 1.90 -4.44 11.66
N ALA A 56 2.94 -5.22 11.37
CA ALA A 56 3.45 -6.27 12.26
C ALA A 56 4.09 -5.72 13.54
N GLY A 57 4.62 -4.49 13.49
CA GLY A 57 5.21 -3.78 14.62
C GLY A 57 4.21 -3.21 15.63
N ALA A 58 2.91 -3.51 15.49
CA ALA A 58 1.82 -2.90 16.25
C ALA A 58 1.71 -1.37 16.05
N ASP A 59 2.14 -0.87 14.89
CA ASP A 59 1.97 0.52 14.45
C ASP A 59 1.00 0.61 13.25
N PRO A 60 -0.31 0.42 13.48
CA PRO A 60 -1.30 0.49 12.41
C PRO A 60 -1.47 1.93 11.88
N ALA A 61 -1.22 2.95 12.69
CA ALA A 61 -1.27 4.35 12.25
C ALA A 61 -0.14 4.66 11.26
N GLY A 62 1.10 4.24 11.55
CA GLY A 62 2.22 4.33 10.63
C GLY A 62 1.98 3.54 9.34
N ALA A 63 1.40 2.34 9.44
CA ALA A 63 1.03 1.53 8.27
C ALA A 63 0.00 2.23 7.36
N ILE A 64 -0.98 2.93 7.93
CA ILE A 64 -1.97 3.71 7.15
C ILE A 64 -1.31 4.88 6.42
N LEU A 65 -0.41 5.62 7.08
CA LEU A 65 0.30 6.73 6.43
C LEU A 65 1.15 6.24 5.25
N LEU A 66 1.87 5.13 5.42
CA LEU A 66 2.64 4.51 4.34
C LEU A 66 1.74 4.01 3.20
N ALA A 67 0.56 3.47 3.50
CA ALA A 67 -0.40 3.03 2.49
C ALA A 67 -0.96 4.21 1.66
N ARG A 68 -1.24 5.36 2.30
CA ARG A 68 -1.67 6.58 1.59
C ARG A 68 -0.55 7.18 0.75
N GLN A 69 0.68 7.17 1.25
CA GLN A 69 1.83 7.56 0.43
C GLN A 69 1.98 6.68 -0.82
N LEU A 70 1.83 5.35 -0.68
CA LEU A 70 1.86 4.44 -1.83
C LEU A 70 0.74 4.73 -2.84
N GLU A 71 -0.43 5.19 -2.38
CA GLU A 71 -1.52 5.63 -3.26
C GLU A 71 -1.12 6.84 -4.11
N ASP A 72 -0.50 7.85 -3.49
CA ASP A 72 0.03 9.04 -4.17
C ASP A 72 1.11 8.67 -5.19
N GLU A 73 1.98 7.70 -4.87
CA GLU A 73 3.03 7.22 -5.77
C GLU A 73 2.46 6.44 -6.97
N VAL A 74 1.43 5.62 -6.77
CA VAL A 74 0.72 4.93 -7.85
C VAL A 74 0.04 5.93 -8.79
N GLU A 75 -0.56 6.99 -8.24
CA GLU A 75 -1.16 8.07 -9.02
C GLU A 75 -0.11 8.88 -9.79
N GLY A 76 1.03 9.18 -9.16
CA GLY A 76 2.18 9.81 -9.84
C GLY A 76 2.72 8.95 -10.98
N ALA A 77 2.85 7.64 -10.76
CA ALA A 77 3.29 6.68 -11.77
C ALA A 77 2.30 6.56 -12.94
N ARG A 78 1.00 6.67 -12.66
CA ARG A 78 -0.07 6.74 -13.67
C ARG A 78 0.05 8.01 -14.51
N VAL A 79 0.20 9.17 -13.88
CA VAL A 79 0.38 10.46 -14.57
C VAL A 79 1.65 10.46 -15.43
N ALA A 80 2.72 9.82 -14.96
CA ALA A 80 3.96 9.63 -15.72
C ALA A 80 3.86 8.58 -16.84
N GLY A 81 2.76 7.83 -16.94
CA GLY A 81 2.56 6.79 -17.94
C GLY A 81 3.34 5.48 -17.69
N THR A 82 4.05 5.38 -16.56
CA THR A 82 4.80 4.17 -16.15
C THR A 82 3.88 3.05 -15.66
N VAL A 83 2.66 3.40 -15.25
CA VAL A 83 1.57 2.47 -14.88
C VAL A 83 0.33 2.83 -15.69
N THR A 84 -0.31 1.83 -16.29
CA THR A 84 -1.56 2.04 -17.03
C THR A 84 -2.71 2.39 -16.09
N GLU A 85 -3.69 3.17 -16.58
CA GLU A 85 -4.84 3.62 -15.80
C GLU A 85 -5.61 2.46 -15.13
N ASP A 86 -5.91 1.40 -15.88
CA ASP A 86 -6.59 0.20 -15.36
C ASP A 86 -5.78 -0.49 -14.24
N ARG A 87 -4.45 -0.54 -14.39
CA ARG A 87 -3.59 -1.14 -13.37
C ARG A 87 -3.53 -0.26 -12.13
N ALA A 88 -3.39 1.05 -12.27
CA ALA A 88 -3.42 1.99 -11.16
C ALA A 88 -4.73 1.86 -10.37
N ALA A 89 -5.89 1.86 -11.05
CA ALA A 89 -7.20 1.69 -10.41
C ALA A 89 -7.32 0.38 -9.61
N ARG A 90 -6.79 -0.74 -10.14
CA ARG A 90 -6.76 -2.02 -9.42
C ARG A 90 -5.83 -2.01 -8.21
N ILE A 91 -4.71 -1.29 -8.29
CA ILE A 91 -3.78 -1.14 -7.17
C ILE A 91 -4.42 -0.26 -6.09
N SER A 92 -4.95 0.91 -6.44
CA SER A 92 -5.62 1.83 -5.50
C SER A 92 -6.76 1.14 -4.74
N LEU A 93 -7.62 0.38 -5.43
CA LEU A 93 -8.71 -0.37 -4.78
C LEU A 93 -8.20 -1.38 -3.74
N ARG A 94 -7.03 -1.99 -3.98
CA ARG A 94 -6.42 -2.91 -3.01
C ARG A 94 -5.78 -2.14 -1.84
N ILE A 95 -5.17 -0.99 -2.10
CA ILE A 95 -4.61 -0.12 -1.05
C ILE A 95 -5.74 0.36 -0.13
N ASP A 96 -6.87 0.82 -0.68
CA ASP A 96 -8.05 1.21 0.10
C ASP A 96 -8.57 0.07 0.99
N ALA A 97 -8.61 -1.16 0.46
CA ALA A 97 -9.00 -2.32 1.26
C ALA A 97 -8.03 -2.61 2.41
N VAL A 98 -6.72 -2.39 2.21
CA VAL A 98 -5.70 -2.50 3.27
C VAL A 98 -5.89 -1.42 4.32
N VAL A 99 -6.11 -0.16 3.91
CA VAL A 99 -6.37 0.95 4.84
C VAL A 99 -7.62 0.66 5.68
N ALA A 100 -8.72 0.27 5.05
CA ALA A 100 -9.95 -0.09 5.76
C ALA A 100 -9.75 -1.23 6.77
N ALA A 101 -8.94 -2.25 6.41
CA ALA A 101 -8.61 -3.34 7.32
C ALA A 101 -7.76 -2.88 8.52
N LEU A 102 -6.80 -1.99 8.30
CA LEU A 102 -5.96 -1.41 9.36
C LEU A 102 -6.76 -0.48 10.29
N GLU A 103 -7.70 0.29 9.75
CA GLU A 103 -8.64 1.12 10.53
C GLU A 103 -9.57 0.25 11.39
N ALA A 104 -10.14 -0.82 10.80
CA ALA A 104 -10.97 -1.76 11.53
C ALA A 104 -10.20 -2.48 12.65
N ALA A 105 -8.90 -2.75 12.47
CA ALA A 105 -8.05 -3.34 13.50
C ALA A 105 -7.73 -2.37 14.67
N GLN A 106 -7.85 -1.06 14.45
CA GLN A 106 -7.65 -0.03 15.48
C GLN A 106 -8.91 0.31 16.24
N ALA A 107 -10.09 0.04 15.67
CA ALA A 107 -11.33 0.15 16.40
C ALA A 107 -11.22 -0.71 17.67
N PRO A 108 -11.51 -0.16 18.86
CA PRO A 108 -11.58 -0.99 20.05
C PRO A 108 -12.54 -2.12 19.74
N ALA A 109 -12.11 -3.37 19.93
CA ALA A 109 -12.97 -4.52 19.73
C ALA A 109 -14.19 -4.30 20.63
N ASP A 110 -15.30 -3.87 20.02
CA ASP A 110 -16.54 -3.66 20.73
C ASP A 110 -16.81 -4.95 21.51
N THR A 111 -17.12 -4.76 22.79
CA THR A 111 -17.38 -5.82 23.75
C THR A 111 -18.16 -6.94 23.05
N PRO A 112 -17.72 -8.21 23.14
CA PRO A 112 -18.39 -9.29 22.43
C PRO A 112 -19.90 -9.19 22.68
N PRO A 113 -20.74 -9.34 21.64
CA PRO A 113 -22.18 -9.30 21.84
C PRO A 113 -22.54 -10.24 22.97
N PRO A 114 -23.46 -9.87 23.89
CA PRO A 114 -23.84 -10.73 24.99
C PRO A 114 -24.18 -12.10 24.41
N ALA A 115 -23.49 -13.14 24.91
CA ALA A 115 -23.65 -14.50 24.42
C ALA A 115 -25.14 -14.83 24.40
N GLU A 116 -25.71 -15.03 23.21
CA GLU A 116 -27.09 -15.46 23.09
C GLU A 116 -27.23 -16.78 23.85
N ALA A 117 -28.17 -16.80 24.80
CA ALA A 117 -28.49 -18.00 25.55
C ALA A 117 -28.83 -19.13 24.56
N PRO A 118 -28.37 -20.37 24.81
CA PRO A 118 -28.51 -21.45 23.85
C PRO A 118 -29.97 -21.62 23.43
N ALA A 119 -30.23 -21.45 22.14
CA ALA A 119 -31.50 -21.82 21.53
C ALA A 119 -31.77 -23.32 21.77
N PRO A 120 -33.01 -23.73 22.07
CA PRO A 120 -33.36 -25.13 22.27
C PRO A 120 -32.99 -25.94 21.02
N ALA A 121 -32.33 -27.07 21.24
CA ALA A 121 -31.83 -27.96 20.21
C ALA A 121 -33.00 -28.52 19.38
N GLU A 122 -33.15 -28.04 18.15
CA GLU A 122 -33.90 -28.73 17.11
C GLU A 122 -33.05 -29.93 16.68
N THR A 123 -33.55 -31.14 16.97
CA THR A 123 -33.04 -32.42 16.48
C THR A 123 -33.02 -32.43 14.96
N SER A 124 -31.87 -32.10 14.37
CA SER A 124 -31.63 -32.22 12.93
C SER A 124 -31.20 -33.65 12.62
N GLU A 125 -32.00 -34.32 11.79
CA GLU A 125 -31.78 -35.70 11.35
C GLU A 125 -30.43 -35.83 10.61
N ALA A 126 -29.74 -36.93 10.91
CA ALA A 126 -28.43 -37.24 10.36
C ALA A 126 -28.49 -37.44 8.84
N VAL A 127 -27.98 -36.46 8.08
CA VAL A 127 -27.66 -36.64 6.66
C VAL A 127 -26.29 -37.31 6.56
N THR A 128 -26.31 -38.60 6.26
CA THR A 128 -25.12 -39.41 5.91
C THR A 128 -24.39 -38.79 4.71
N PRO A 129 -23.08 -38.50 4.79
CA PRO A 129 -22.33 -38.04 3.63
C PRO A 129 -22.13 -39.18 2.60
N PRO A 130 -22.26 -38.93 1.28
CA PRO A 130 -21.88 -39.91 0.28
C PRO A 130 -20.36 -40.11 0.28
N THR A 131 -19.95 -41.37 0.42
CA THR A 131 -18.56 -41.81 0.24
C THR A 131 -18.21 -41.70 -1.25
N VAL A 132 -17.32 -40.77 -1.59
CA VAL A 132 -16.67 -40.73 -2.92
C VAL A 132 -15.49 -41.71 -2.95
N PRO A 133 -15.37 -42.57 -3.97
CA PRO A 133 -14.23 -43.47 -4.12
C PRO A 133 -12.95 -42.70 -4.48
N ALA A 134 -11.86 -43.01 -3.77
CA ALA A 134 -10.54 -42.49 -4.08
C ALA A 134 -10.05 -43.07 -5.44
N THR A 135 -9.90 -42.21 -6.43
CA THR A 135 -9.18 -42.55 -7.66
C THR A 135 -7.67 -42.54 -7.38
N PRO A 136 -6.93 -43.62 -7.72
CA PRO A 136 -5.47 -43.63 -7.63
C PRO A 136 -4.90 -42.72 -8.73
N VAL A 137 -4.17 -41.70 -8.33
CA VAL A 137 -3.41 -40.84 -9.25
C VAL A 137 -1.98 -41.35 -9.37
N ASP A 138 -1.60 -41.51 -10.64
CA ASP A 138 -0.38 -42.02 -11.25
C ASP A 138 0.92 -41.35 -10.73
N PRO A 139 2.07 -42.07 -10.71
CA PRO A 139 3.35 -41.49 -10.28
C PRO A 139 3.87 -40.39 -11.20
N LEU A 140 4.39 -39.35 -10.55
CA LEU A 140 4.95 -38.11 -11.11
C LEU A 140 6.14 -38.37 -12.07
N PRO A 141 6.21 -37.72 -13.25
CA PRO A 141 7.42 -37.71 -14.07
C PRO A 141 8.55 -36.91 -13.40
N ALA A 142 9.77 -37.45 -13.49
CA ALA A 142 10.99 -36.85 -12.95
C ALA A 142 11.34 -35.53 -13.65
N VAL A 143 11.61 -34.48 -12.87
CA VAL A 143 12.12 -33.20 -13.36
C VAL A 143 13.64 -33.35 -13.59
N PRO A 144 14.18 -33.08 -14.80
CA PRO A 144 15.62 -32.99 -14.98
C PRO A 144 16.17 -31.70 -14.33
N PRO A 145 17.44 -31.67 -13.90
CA PRO A 145 18.07 -30.45 -13.40
C PRO A 145 18.20 -29.41 -14.53
N ALA A 146 17.73 -28.19 -14.29
CA ALA A 146 17.99 -27.06 -15.17
C ALA A 146 19.42 -26.57 -14.95
N ASP A 147 20.22 -26.71 -16.01
CA ASP A 147 21.61 -26.27 -16.13
C ASP A 147 21.68 -24.74 -16.25
N GLY A 148 22.79 -24.17 -15.77
CA GLY A 148 23.01 -22.73 -15.66
C GLY A 148 23.32 -22.07 -17.00
N GLY A 149 22.69 -20.92 -17.25
CA GLY A 149 23.06 -19.99 -18.30
C GLY A 149 23.39 -18.64 -17.70
N THR A 150 24.67 -18.32 -17.60
CA THR A 150 25.18 -16.97 -17.34
C THR A 150 25.27 -16.28 -18.70
N GLU A 151 24.49 -15.23 -18.93
CA GLU A 151 24.64 -14.36 -20.10
C GLU A 151 25.21 -13.02 -19.65
N ASP A 152 26.53 -12.92 -19.77
CA ASP A 152 27.29 -11.67 -19.74
C ASP A 152 27.02 -10.90 -21.04
N GLY A 153 26.21 -9.85 -20.94
CA GLY A 153 25.97 -8.89 -22.02
C GLY A 153 26.76 -7.60 -21.80
N ASP A 154 28.04 -7.61 -22.18
CA ASP A 154 28.87 -6.42 -22.31
C ASP A 154 28.45 -5.65 -23.57
N GLY A 155 27.87 -4.45 -23.36
CA GLY A 155 27.33 -3.59 -24.41
C GLY A 155 27.92 -2.19 -24.32
N SER A 156 29.24 -2.08 -24.44
CA SER A 156 29.94 -0.81 -24.57
C SER A 156 29.74 -0.23 -25.98
N GLY A 157 28.79 0.70 -26.12
CA GLY A 157 28.53 1.46 -27.35
C GLY A 157 28.74 2.95 -27.15
N GLY A 158 29.97 3.42 -27.40
CA GLY A 158 30.29 4.84 -27.54
C GLY A 158 30.04 5.32 -28.98
N GLY A 159 29.60 6.57 -29.08
CA GLY A 159 29.30 7.31 -30.31
C GLY A 159 28.20 8.32 -29.98
N ASP A 160 28.19 9.56 -30.42
CA ASP A 160 29.00 10.25 -31.42
C ASP A 160 28.78 11.75 -31.18
N GLU A 161 29.76 12.53 -31.60
CA GLU A 161 29.87 13.96 -31.39
C GLU A 161 28.81 14.74 -32.21
N GLY A 162 28.27 15.80 -31.59
CA GLY A 162 27.96 17.08 -32.23
C GLY A 162 27.11 17.11 -33.50
N THR A 163 25.88 17.60 -33.37
CA THR A 163 25.39 18.60 -34.33
C THR A 163 24.64 19.69 -33.57
N SER A 164 25.22 20.88 -33.60
CA SER A 164 24.55 22.13 -33.24
C SER A 164 23.57 22.47 -34.35
N ASP A 165 22.28 22.43 -34.06
CA ASP A 165 21.24 23.02 -34.91
C ASP A 165 20.60 24.20 -34.16
N PRO A 166 20.89 25.45 -34.55
CA PRO A 166 20.23 26.63 -34.02
C PRO A 166 19.07 27.03 -34.95
N GLY A 167 17.84 26.69 -34.57
CA GLY A 167 16.61 27.16 -35.22
C GLY A 167 15.38 26.65 -34.48
N ASP A 168 14.82 27.40 -33.54
CA ASP A 168 13.67 28.28 -33.81
C ASP A 168 12.57 27.60 -34.64
N SER A 169 11.56 27.04 -33.96
CA SER A 169 10.14 27.23 -34.30
C SER A 169 9.23 26.57 -33.26
N GLY A 170 8.90 27.33 -32.21
CA GLY A 170 7.52 27.57 -31.76
C GLY A 170 6.53 26.42 -31.53
N GLU A 171 6.94 25.18 -31.39
CA GLU A 171 6.07 24.08 -30.96
C GLU A 171 6.41 23.68 -29.53
N ASP A 172 6.14 24.60 -28.60
CA ASP A 172 5.79 24.22 -27.23
C ASP A 172 4.66 23.19 -27.33
N SER A 173 5.05 21.92 -27.16
CA SER A 173 4.17 20.76 -27.20
C SER A 173 2.92 21.08 -26.39
N ALA A 174 1.73 20.79 -26.91
CA ALA A 174 0.48 21.03 -26.18
C ALA A 174 0.51 20.40 -24.76
N ALA A 175 1.33 19.37 -24.55
CA ALA A 175 1.66 18.78 -23.25
C ALA A 175 2.28 19.77 -22.26
N ASP A 176 3.29 20.56 -22.65
CA ASP A 176 3.95 21.52 -21.75
C ASP A 176 3.01 22.66 -21.36
N ARG A 177 2.19 23.16 -22.31
CA ARG A 177 1.15 24.15 -22.00
C ARG A 177 0.05 23.59 -21.10
N ALA A 178 -0.23 22.28 -21.15
CA ALA A 178 -1.17 21.64 -20.25
C ALA A 178 -0.59 21.54 -18.82
N LEU A 179 0.67 21.11 -18.69
CA LEU A 179 1.37 21.05 -17.41
C LEU A 179 1.54 22.44 -16.77
N GLU A 180 1.84 23.47 -17.57
CA GLU A 180 1.96 24.84 -17.08
C GLU A 180 0.61 25.39 -16.59
N ARG A 181 -0.48 25.10 -17.30
CA ARG A 181 -1.85 25.44 -16.84
C ARG A 181 -2.23 24.72 -15.56
N GLN A 182 -1.81 23.46 -15.41
CA GLN A 182 -2.05 22.68 -14.20
C GLN A 182 -1.29 23.29 -13.00
N ARG A 183 0.01 23.55 -13.14
CA ARG A 183 0.82 24.21 -12.09
C ARG A 183 0.23 25.55 -11.68
N LYS A 184 -0.20 26.36 -12.65
CA LYS A 184 -0.84 27.66 -12.37
C LYS A 184 -2.19 27.55 -11.66
N ALA A 185 -2.97 26.51 -11.98
CA ALA A 185 -4.24 26.25 -11.30
C ALA A 185 -4.00 25.79 -9.85
N GLU A 186 -3.00 24.95 -9.64
CA GLU A 186 -2.61 24.45 -8.32
C GLU A 186 -2.01 25.55 -7.45
N GLU A 187 -1.12 26.39 -7.98
CA GLU A 187 -0.57 27.56 -7.29
C GLU A 187 -1.69 28.50 -6.83
N LYS A 188 -2.66 28.78 -7.71
CA LYS A 188 -3.82 29.62 -7.36
C LYS A 188 -4.72 28.98 -6.30
N ALA A 189 -4.84 27.65 -6.30
CA ALA A 189 -5.59 26.92 -5.28
C ALA A 189 -4.87 26.98 -3.92
N GLN A 190 -3.54 26.83 -3.91
CA GLN A 190 -2.72 26.95 -2.71
C GLN A 190 -2.73 28.38 -2.14
N GLU A 191 -2.61 29.40 -3.00
CA GLU A 191 -2.69 30.80 -2.58
C GLU A 191 -4.05 31.10 -1.91
N LYS A 192 -5.15 30.67 -2.53
CA LYS A 192 -6.50 30.83 -1.96
C LYS A 192 -6.67 30.06 -0.65
N ALA A 193 -6.09 28.87 -0.53
CA ALA A 193 -6.12 28.09 0.70
C ALA A 193 -5.35 28.81 1.83
N ARG A 194 -4.20 29.42 1.51
CA ARG A 194 -3.40 30.20 2.47
C ARG A 194 -4.14 31.46 2.93
N GLU A 195 -4.76 32.20 2.02
CA GLU A 195 -5.58 33.38 2.36
C GLU A 195 -6.77 32.99 3.26
N ALA A 196 -7.43 31.87 2.97
CA ALA A 196 -8.53 31.37 3.79
C ALA A 196 -8.06 30.93 5.19
N ALA A 197 -6.88 30.31 5.29
CA ALA A 197 -6.28 29.91 6.55
C ALA A 197 -5.86 31.11 7.40
N GLU A 198 -5.25 32.13 6.78
CA GLU A 198 -4.88 33.39 7.45
C GLU A 198 -6.11 34.11 8.01
N LYS A 199 -7.17 34.24 7.21
CA LYS A 199 -8.44 34.84 7.65
C LYS A 199 -9.12 34.04 8.76
N ALA A 200 -9.00 32.71 8.74
CA ALA A 200 -9.52 31.85 9.81
C ALA A 200 -8.73 32.02 11.11
N ALA A 201 -7.41 32.20 11.03
CA ALA A 201 -6.55 32.46 12.17
C ALA A 201 -6.84 33.83 12.80
N GLU A 202 -6.93 34.90 12.00
CA GLU A 202 -7.28 36.25 12.48
C GLU A 202 -8.63 36.25 13.21
N LYS A 203 -9.64 35.57 12.65
CA LYS A 203 -10.95 35.43 13.28
C LYS A 203 -10.92 34.60 14.57
N ALA A 204 -10.01 33.63 14.66
CA ALA A 204 -9.84 32.83 15.87
C ALA A 204 -9.20 33.64 17.00
N GLU A 205 -8.23 34.51 16.67
CA GLU A 205 -7.61 35.43 17.62
C GLU A 205 -8.61 36.48 18.14
N GLU A 206 -9.39 37.12 17.26
CA GLU A 206 -10.47 38.06 17.65
C GLU A 206 -11.47 37.40 18.62
N LYS A 207 -11.88 36.17 18.33
CA LYS A 207 -12.81 35.43 19.17
C LYS A 207 -12.20 35.02 20.51
N ALA A 208 -10.90 34.76 20.56
CA ALA A 208 -10.18 34.45 21.79
C ALA A 208 -10.08 35.67 22.70
N GLU A 209 -9.79 36.85 22.15
CA GLU A 209 -9.76 38.12 22.89
C GLU A 209 -11.14 38.47 23.46
N GLU A 210 -12.21 38.33 22.66
CA GLU A 210 -13.59 38.57 23.12
C GLU A 210 -14.00 37.59 24.24
N ALA A 211 -13.55 36.34 24.18
CA ALA A 211 -13.78 35.35 25.24
C ALA A 211 -13.04 35.71 26.54
N GLU A 212 -11.82 36.23 26.43
CA GLU A 212 -11.03 36.68 27.58
C GLU A 212 -11.65 37.91 28.26
N GLU A 213 -12.17 38.88 27.48
CA GLU A 213 -12.86 40.04 28.03
C GLU A 213 -14.13 39.63 28.78
N ARG A 214 -14.92 38.70 28.22
CA ARG A 214 -16.11 38.15 28.90
C ARG A 214 -15.77 37.43 30.20
N ALA A 215 -14.67 36.66 30.21
CA ALA A 215 -14.23 35.95 31.41
C ALA A 215 -13.82 36.91 32.54
N LYS A 216 -13.23 38.07 32.23
CA LYS A 216 -12.86 39.08 33.22
C LYS A 216 -14.08 39.79 33.82
N GLY A 217 -15.12 40.02 33.01
CA GLY A 217 -16.34 40.73 33.43
C GLY A 217 -17.20 40.00 34.47
N ASP A 218 -17.18 38.66 34.51
CA ASP A 218 -18.01 37.85 35.41
C ASP A 218 -17.44 37.75 36.85
N SER A 219 -16.16 38.09 37.05
CA SER A 219 -15.48 37.96 38.35
C SER A 219 -15.73 39.11 39.34
N GLY A 220 -16.51 40.12 38.94
CA GLY A 220 -16.60 41.42 39.63
C GLY A 220 -17.88 41.71 40.43
N ASN A 221 -18.78 40.74 40.65
CA ASN A 221 -20.06 40.98 41.33
C ASN A 221 -20.33 40.05 42.52
#